data_AF-A0AAP7W5P7-F1
#
_entry.id   AF-A0AAP7W5P7-F1
#
_cell.length_a   1.000
_cell.length_b   1.000
_cell.length_c   1.000
_cell.angle_alpha   90.00
_cell.angle_beta   90.00
_cell.angle_gamma   90.00
#
_symmetry.space_group_name_H-M   'P 1'
#
loop_
_entity.id
_entity.type
_entity.pdbx_description
1 polymer ?
#
loop_
_entity_poly.entity_id
_entity_poly.type
_entity_poly.pdbx_seq_one_letter_code
_entity_poly.pdbx_strand_id
1 'polypeptide(L)' 'MIFINTRVPRPWESIVNERLKVTASKYPNVTLVDWYAASAGKRDYFAPDGVHLTNVGAEAYAALVVKAVNQ' A
#
# COMPACT_ATOMS: atom_id res chain seq x y z
N MET A 1 -6.61 -4.90 -13.04
CA MET A 1 -5.68 -5.56 -12.07
C MET A 1 -5.25 -4.50 -11.08
N ILE A 2 -5.17 -4.82 -9.78
CA ILE A 2 -4.78 -3.84 -8.75
C ILE A 2 -3.48 -4.28 -8.09
N PHE A 3 -2.50 -3.39 -8.08
CA PHE A 3 -1.29 -3.51 -7.28
C PHE A 3 -1.38 -2.58 -6.09
N ILE A 4 -0.84 -3.00 -4.96
CA ILE A 4 -0.79 -2.19 -3.75
C ILE A 4 0.66 -2.20 -3.29
N ASN A 5 1.29 -1.03 -3.19
CA ASN A 5 2.65 -0.95 -2.66
C ASN A 5 2.64 -1.16 -1.13
N THR A 6 3.81 -1.40 -0.53
CA THR A 6 3.92 -1.77 0.88
C THR A 6 4.58 -0.69 1.73
N ARG A 7 4.24 -0.67 3.02
CA ARG A 7 4.99 0.02 4.08
C ARG A 7 5.41 -1.03 5.10
N VAL A 8 6.71 -1.26 5.22
CA VAL A 8 7.32 -2.26 6.08
C VAL A 8 8.77 -1.86 6.39
N PRO A 9 9.23 -1.93 7.64
CA PRO A 9 10.61 -1.61 8.00
C PRO A 9 11.56 -2.74 7.59
N ARG A 10 11.73 -2.95 6.28
CA ARG A 10 12.63 -3.95 5.69
C ARG A 10 13.42 -3.34 4.53
N PRO A 11 14.70 -3.73 4.34
CA PRO A 11 15.55 -3.14 3.28
C PRO A 11 15.00 -3.27 1.86
N TRP A 12 14.13 -4.25 1.61
CA TRP A 12 13.57 -4.53 0.30
C TRP A 12 12.32 -3.69 -0.04
N GLU A 13 11.75 -2.92 0.90
CA GLU A 13 10.53 -2.14 0.71
C GLU A 13 10.62 -1.23 -0.52
N SER A 14 11.69 -0.42 -0.61
CA SER A 14 11.88 0.55 -1.69
C SER A 14 12.00 -0.12 -3.06
N ILE A 15 12.73 -1.23 -3.13
CA ILE A 15 12.93 -1.99 -4.37
C ILE A 15 11.59 -2.58 -4.84
N VAL A 16 10.82 -3.19 -3.94
CA VAL A 16 9.51 -3.76 -4.28
C VAL A 16 8.54 -2.67 -4.73
N ASN A 17 8.46 -1.55 -4.00
CA ASN A 17 7.57 -0.44 -4.34
C ASN A 17 7.91 0.17 -5.71
N GLU A 18 9.20 0.31 -6.04
CA GLU A 18 9.64 0.78 -7.35
C GLU A 18 9.28 -0.22 -8.46
N ARG A 19 9.45 -1.53 -8.22
CA ARG A 19 9.06 -2.57 -9.20
C ARG A 19 7.57 -2.60 -9.47
N LEU A 20 6.73 -2.40 -8.44
CA LEU A 20 5.28 -2.29 -8.60
C LEU A 20 4.92 -1.05 -9.43
N LYS A 21 5.56 0.09 -9.16
CA LYS A 21 5.38 1.34 -9.89
C LYS A 21 5.77 1.24 -11.37
N VAL A 22 6.97 0.73 -11.66
CA VAL A 22 7.45 0.53 -13.03
C VAL A 22 6.59 -0.48 -13.79
N THR A 23 6.06 -1.49 -13.12
CA THR A 23 5.17 -2.46 -13.77
C THR A 23 3.82 -1.84 -14.06
N ALA A 24 3.21 -1.12 -13.10
CA ALA A 24 1.93 -0.46 -13.31
C ALA A 24 1.98 0.57 -14.46
N SER A 25 3.08 1.30 -14.64
CA SER A 25 3.21 2.24 -15.76
C SER A 25 3.31 1.59 -17.14
N LYS A 26 3.63 0.30 -17.22
CA LYS A 26 3.74 -0.45 -18.48
C LYS A 26 2.41 -1.03 -18.95
N TYR A 27 1.44 -1.21 -18.05
CA TYR A 27 0.20 -1.92 -18.33
C TYR A 27 -1.00 -1.02 -18.01
N PRO A 28 -1.73 -0.49 -19.01
CA PRO A 28 -2.81 0.46 -18.78
C PRO A 28 -4.01 -0.12 -18.03
N ASN A 29 -4.12 -1.44 -17.92
CA ASN A 29 -5.12 -2.15 -17.13
C ASN A 29 -4.67 -2.47 -15.68
N VAL A 30 -3.52 -1.95 -15.25
CA VAL A 30 -3.00 -2.07 -13.89
C VAL A 30 -3.13 -0.73 -13.17
N THR A 31 -3.87 -0.73 -12.06
CA THR A 31 -3.95 0.42 -11.15
C THR A 31 -3.01 0.18 -9.97
N LEU A 32 -2.12 1.13 -9.70
CA LEU A 32 -1.29 1.14 -8.49
C LEU A 32 -1.99 1.94 -7.38
N VAL A 33 -2.26 1.28 -6.27
CA VAL A 33 -2.73 1.87 -5.02
C VAL A 33 -1.54 2.16 -4.11
N ASP A 34 -1.40 3.42 -3.73
CA ASP A 34 -0.27 3.91 -2.93
C ASP A 34 -0.55 3.87 -1.42
N TRP A 35 -0.53 2.65 -0.86
CA TRP A 35 -0.62 2.45 0.58
C TRP A 35 0.57 3.06 1.33
N TYR A 36 1.77 3.04 0.74
CA TYR A 36 2.98 3.59 1.36
C TYR A 36 2.84 5.07 1.72
N ALA A 37 2.29 5.87 0.79
CA ALA A 37 1.98 7.28 1.02
C ALA A 37 0.75 7.44 1.93
N ALA A 38 -0.32 6.67 1.71
CA ALA A 38 -1.56 6.78 2.48
C ALA A 38 -1.37 6.47 3.98
N SER A 39 -0.41 5.61 4.31
CA SER A 39 -0.08 5.19 5.68
C SER A 39 1.06 6.00 6.32
N ALA A 40 1.66 6.95 5.60
CA ALA A 40 2.78 7.74 6.10
C ALA A 40 2.39 8.55 7.34
N GLY A 41 3.18 8.43 8.42
CA GLY A 41 2.95 9.14 9.69
C GLY A 41 1.79 8.60 10.53
N LYS A 42 1.07 7.55 10.07
CA LYS A 42 -0.07 6.95 10.76
C LYS A 42 0.38 5.85 11.72
N ARG A 43 0.96 6.26 12.85
CA ARG A 43 1.53 5.31 13.82
C ARG A 43 0.47 4.37 14.41
N ASP A 44 -0.77 4.83 14.53
CA ASP A 44 -1.93 4.09 15.00
C ASP A 44 -2.43 3.02 14.01
N TYR A 45 -1.99 3.07 12.75
CA TYR A 45 -2.35 2.05 11.76
C TYR A 45 -1.58 0.74 11.94
N PHE A 46 -0.41 0.78 12.61
CA PHE A 46 0.50 -0.35 12.69
C PHE A 46 0.66 -0.83 14.14
N ALA A 47 0.78 -2.14 14.29
CA ALA A 47 1.28 -2.77 15.50
C ALA A 47 2.74 -2.35 15.75
N PRO A 48 3.30 -2.61 16.96
CA PRO A 48 4.65 -2.18 17.30
C PRO A 48 5.77 -2.68 16.37
N ASP A 49 5.53 -3.75 15.61
CA ASP A 49 6.51 -4.29 14.65
C ASP A 49 6.60 -3.49 13.34
N GLY A 50 5.68 -2.53 13.13
CA GLY A 50 5.60 -1.71 11.92
C GLY A 50 5.16 -2.48 10.68
N VAL A 51 4.59 -3.68 10.83
CA VAL A 51 4.15 -4.56 9.73
C VAL A 51 2.67 -4.85 9.83
N HIS A 52 2.21 -5.38 10.96
CA HIS A 52 0.81 -5.78 11.13
C HIS A 52 -0.07 -4.54 11.29
N LEU A 53 -1.26 -4.56 10.68
CA LEU A 53 -2.22 -3.49 10.88
C LEU A 53 -3.00 -3.68 12.18
N THR A 54 -3.30 -2.56 12.84
CA THR A 54 -4.37 -2.51 13.85
C THR A 54 -5.73 -2.56 13.16
N ASN A 55 -6.83 -2.64 13.93
CA ASN A 55 -8.18 -2.53 13.35
C ASN A 55 -8.37 -1.21 12.59
N VAL A 56 -7.88 -0.09 13.14
CA VAL A 56 -7.93 1.23 12.48
C VAL A 56 -7.14 1.23 11.17
N GLY A 57 -5.93 0.64 11.18
CA GLY A 57 -5.13 0.50 9.97
C GLY A 57 -5.78 -0.39 8.91
N ALA A 58 -6.39 -1.49 9.32
CA ALA A 58 -7.09 -2.42 8.44
C ALA A 58 -8.32 -1.78 7.78
N GLU A 59 -9.11 -1.01 8.53
CA GLU A 59 -10.23 -0.24 8.00
C GLU A 59 -9.79 0.81 6.98
N ALA A 60 -8.72 1.56 7.29
CA ALA A 60 -8.15 2.53 6.37
C ALA A 60 -7.60 1.89 5.09
N TYR A 61 -6.92 0.74 5.22
CA TYR A 61 -6.44 -0.04 4.08
C TYR A 61 -7.60 -0.53 3.21
N ALA A 62 -8.63 -1.12 3.81
CA ALA A 62 -9.81 -1.60 3.09
C ALA A 62 -10.53 -0.47 2.34
N ALA A 63 -10.72 0.69 2.99
CA ALA A 63 -11.33 1.85 2.36
C ALA A 63 -10.52 2.35 1.15
N LEU A 64 -9.19 2.34 1.25
CA LEU A 64 -8.30 2.70 0.14
C LEU A 64 -8.45 1.73 -1.06
N VAL A 65 -8.53 0.42 -0.79
CA VAL A 65 -8.70 -0.60 -1.82
C VAL A 65 -10.09 -0.52 -2.47
N VAL A 66 -11.16 -0.38 -1.69
CA VAL A 66 -12.53 -0.23 -2.20
C VAL A 66 -12.64 0.96 -3.13
N LYS A 67 -12.01 2.10 -2.78
CA LYS A 67 -11.96 3.27 -3.65
C LYS A 67 -11.32 2.96 -5.01
N ALA A 68 -10.28 2.14 -5.05
CA ALA A 68 -9.61 1.78 -6.30
C ALA A 68 -10.36 0.72 -7.12
N VAL A 69 -11.14 -0.15 -6.47
CA VAL A 69 -11.99 -1.15 -7.15
C VAL A 69 -13.21 -0.51 -7.81
N ASN A 70 -13.76 0.55 -7.19
CA ASN A 70 -14.99 1.21 -7.65
C ASN A 70 -14.74 2.40 -8.59
N GLN A 71 -13.53 2.56 -9.10
CA GLN A 71 -13.17 3.53 -10.16
C GLN A 71 -13.43 2.93 -11.54
#